data_AF-A0A0H2MP04-F1
#
_entry.id   AF-A0A0H2MP04-F1
#
_cell.length_a   1.000
_cell.length_b   1.000
_cell.length_c   1.000
_cell.angle_alpha   90.00
_cell.angle_beta   90.00
_cell.angle_gamma   90.00
#
_symmetry.space_group_name_H-M   'P 1'
#
loop_
_entity.id
_entity.type
_entity.pdbx_description
1 polymer ?
#
loop_
_entity_poly.entity_id
_entity_poly.type
_entity_poly.pdbx_seq_one_letter_code
_entity_poly.pdbx_strand_id
1 'polypeptide(L)'
;MSPQPSFAVVLEGGLVQSILVQDWPPYAPLPQIAVVDYDTEDADPSEITRFAIGSKQEEAVCRADAPTRYESSPDALSPKAVLAALGAAAEAEAAESPLAIAQAVRKSILELDTQLNDAEQAPTGDDYNHLYVLANCGLIEVLKAMGDFSDFGE
;
A
#
# COMPACT_ATOMS: atom_id res chain seq x y z
N MET A 1 12.33 -4.89 -6.91
CA MET A 1 11.96 -4.10 -5.72
C MET A 1 10.76 -3.24 -6.09
N SER A 2 9.62 -3.43 -5.43
CA SER A 2 8.52 -2.49 -5.58
C SER A 2 8.89 -1.23 -4.81
N PRO A 3 8.88 -0.04 -5.44
CA PRO A 3 9.23 1.17 -4.72
C PRO A 3 8.22 1.40 -3.59
N GLN A 4 8.69 1.75 -2.40
CA GLN A 4 7.82 2.10 -1.29
C GLN A 4 7.11 3.41 -1.63
N PRO A 5 5.75 3.45 -1.61
CA PRO A 5 5.04 4.68 -1.87
C PRO A 5 5.41 5.75 -0.83
N SER A 6 5.55 6.98 -1.28
CA SER A 6 5.88 8.12 -0.43
C SER A 6 4.86 9.23 -0.62
N PHE A 7 4.65 10.00 0.44
CA PHE A 7 3.68 11.09 0.49
C PHE A 7 4.37 12.39 0.89
N ALA A 8 3.91 13.51 0.34
CA ALA A 8 4.26 14.83 0.81
C ALA A 8 2.98 15.65 1.03
N VAL A 9 2.90 16.32 2.17
CA VAL A 9 1.88 17.33 2.44
C VAL A 9 2.50 18.68 2.11
N VAL A 10 2.01 19.33 1.06
CA VAL A 10 2.53 20.62 0.59
C VAL A 10 1.78 21.73 1.30
N LEU A 11 2.51 22.54 2.05
CA LEU A 11 1.98 23.69 2.77
C LEU A 11 2.37 24.99 2.06
N GLU A 12 1.43 25.93 1.98
CA GLU A 12 1.69 27.30 1.57
C GLU A 12 0.94 28.25 2.51
N GLY A 13 1.64 29.23 3.08
CA GLY A 13 1.03 30.16 4.05
C GLY A 13 0.47 29.48 5.30
N GLY A 14 0.94 28.28 5.65
CA GLY A 14 0.45 27.48 6.79
C GLY A 14 -0.74 26.57 6.46
N LEU A 15 -1.28 26.66 5.24
CA LEU A 15 -2.42 25.86 4.80
C LEU A 15 -1.97 24.69 3.92
N VAL A 16 -2.62 23.55 4.06
CA VAL A 16 -2.43 22.43 3.12
C VAL A 16 -2.95 22.85 1.75
N GLN A 17 -2.05 22.95 0.78
CA GLN A 17 -2.36 23.25 -0.62
C GLN A 17 -2.69 21.99 -1.40
N SER A 18 -1.82 20.99 -1.27
CA SER A 18 -1.97 19.71 -1.97
C SER A 18 -1.29 18.59 -1.20
N ILE A 19 -1.70 17.37 -1.49
CA ILE A 19 -1.02 16.18 -1.02
C ILE A 19 -0.53 15.42 -2.24
N LEU A 20 0.77 15.14 -2.27
CA LEU A 20 1.40 14.44 -3.37
C LEU A 20 1.68 13.01 -2.97
N VAL A 21 1.48 12.09 -3.91
CA VAL A 21 1.88 10.70 -3.79
C VAL A 21 2.85 10.33 -4.90
N GLN A 22 3.92 9.63 -4.55
CA GLN A 22 4.91 9.13 -5.48
C GLN A 22 5.10 7.63 -5.26
N ASP A 23 5.40 6.90 -6.34
CA ASP A 23 5.63 5.45 -6.32
C ASP A 23 4.38 4.65 -5.84
N TRP A 24 3.18 5.24 -5.86
CA TRP A 24 1.93 4.53 -5.56
C TRP A 24 1.53 3.59 -6.68
N PRO A 25 1.07 2.36 -6.37
CA PRO A 25 0.71 1.39 -7.41
C PRO A 25 -0.29 1.98 -8.42
N PRO A 26 -0.05 1.81 -9.73
CA PRO A 26 -0.86 2.48 -10.76
C PRO A 26 -2.32 2.00 -10.79
N TYR A 27 -2.57 0.76 -10.37
CA TYR A 27 -3.90 0.13 -10.37
C TYR A 27 -4.58 0.14 -8.99
N ALA A 28 -3.90 0.61 -7.94
CA ALA A 28 -4.51 0.75 -6.63
C ALA A 28 -5.29 2.07 -6.55
N PRO A 29 -6.48 2.08 -5.92
CA PRO A 29 -7.16 3.33 -5.60
C PRO A 29 -6.23 4.21 -4.76
N LEU A 30 -6.27 5.52 -5.01
CA LEU A 30 -5.56 6.48 -4.17
C LEU A 30 -6.19 6.50 -2.78
N PRO A 31 -5.39 6.68 -1.71
CA PRO A 31 -5.93 6.75 -0.37
C PRO A 31 -6.78 8.02 -0.21
N GLN A 32 -7.82 7.93 0.62
CA GLN A 32 -8.52 9.13 1.10
C GLN A 32 -7.74 9.70 2.28
N ILE A 33 -7.45 11.00 2.24
CA ILE A 33 -6.71 11.65 3.31
C ILE A 33 -7.63 12.65 4.01
N ALA A 34 -7.72 12.56 5.33
CA ALA A 34 -8.38 13.55 6.16
C ALA A 34 -7.33 14.52 6.70
N VAL A 35 -7.55 15.81 6.49
CA VAL A 35 -6.82 16.88 7.17
C VAL A 35 -7.71 17.38 8.30
N VAL A 36 -7.15 17.37 9.51
CA VAL A 36 -7.85 17.76 10.74
C VAL A 36 -7.07 18.88 11.39
N ASP A 37 -7.71 20.03 11.50
CA ASP A 37 -7.21 21.18 12.24
C ASP A 37 -7.99 21.32 13.54
N TYR A 38 -7.31 21.16 14.67
CA TYR A 38 -7.90 21.31 15.99
C TYR A 38 -7.94 22.77 16.45
N ASP A 39 -7.29 23.67 15.73
CA ASP A 39 -7.45 25.09 15.97
C ASP A 39 -8.74 25.57 15.31
N THR A 40 -9.76 25.78 16.14
CA THR A 40 -11.07 26.30 15.70
C THR A 40 -11.24 27.78 16.03
N GLU A 41 -10.19 28.44 16.54
CA GLU A 41 -10.24 29.88 16.81
C GLU A 41 -10.48 30.63 15.49
N ASP A 42 -11.46 31.54 15.50
CA ASP A 42 -11.89 32.33 14.34
C ASP A 42 -12.45 31.54 13.12
N ALA A 43 -12.63 30.22 13.24
CA ALA A 43 -13.27 29.40 12.21
C ALA A 43 -14.78 29.69 12.11
N ASP A 44 -15.34 29.60 10.90
CA ASP A 44 -16.78 29.71 10.73
C ASP A 44 -17.46 28.51 11.42
N PRO A 45 -18.51 28.72 12.26
CA PRO A 45 -19.21 27.63 12.92
C PRO A 45 -19.76 26.55 11.97
N SER A 46 -19.98 26.88 10.69
CA SER A 46 -20.39 25.93 9.65
C SER A 46 -19.26 25.04 9.12
N GLU A 47 -18.00 25.42 9.33
CA GLU A 47 -16.81 24.65 8.96
C GLU A 47 -16.33 23.71 10.09
N ILE A 48 -16.79 23.97 11.32
CA ILE A 48 -16.47 23.16 12.49
C ILE A 48 -17.27 21.86 12.48
N THR A 49 -16.55 20.74 12.46
CA THR A 49 -17.14 19.40 12.60
C THR A 49 -17.01 18.92 14.04
N ARG A 50 -18.09 18.35 14.60
CA ARG A 50 -18.14 17.83 15.97
C ARG A 50 -18.06 16.32 15.97
N PHE A 51 -17.15 15.78 16.78
CA PHE A 51 -16.94 14.34 16.94
C PHE A 51 -17.19 13.92 18.38
N ALA A 52 -17.92 12.81 18.55
CA ALA A 52 -18.00 12.12 19.83
C ALA A 52 -16.85 11.10 19.92
N ILE A 53 -15.86 11.36 20.78
CA ILE A 53 -14.71 10.48 21.00
C ILE A 53 -14.77 9.97 22.44
N GLY A 54 -15.26 8.74 22.61
CA GLY A 54 -15.52 8.17 23.93
C GLY A 54 -16.59 8.99 24.68
N SER A 55 -16.21 9.57 25.83
CA SER A 55 -17.08 10.45 26.62
C SER A 55 -16.88 11.94 26.34
N LYS A 56 -16.03 12.31 25.38
CA LYS A 56 -15.72 13.71 25.04
C LYS A 56 -16.37 14.11 23.73
N GLN A 57 -16.74 15.39 23.65
CA GLN A 57 -17.05 16.08 22.41
C GLN A 57 -15.81 16.85 22.00
N GLU A 58 -15.32 16.61 20.79
CA GLU A 58 -14.19 17.31 20.20
C GLU A 58 -14.67 18.08 18.97
N GLU A 59 -14.11 19.27 18.77
CA GLU A 59 -14.39 20.14 17.63
C GLU A 59 -13.12 20.29 16.79
N ALA A 60 -13.27 20.22 15.47
CA ALA A 60 -12.16 20.41 14.54
C ALA A 60 -12.67 20.91 13.19
N VAL A 61 -11.84 21.68 12.48
CA VAL A 61 -12.05 21.97 11.06
C VAL A 61 -11.47 20.81 10.26
N CYS A 62 -12.33 20.14 9.50
CA CYS A 62 -11.98 18.91 8.80
C CYS A 62 -12.21 19.06 7.30
N ARG A 63 -11.29 18.50 6.51
CA ARG A 63 -11.52 18.33 5.07
C ARG A 63 -10.99 16.98 4.60
N ALA A 64 -11.73 16.38 3.67
CA ALA A 64 -11.26 15.23 2.92
C ALA A 64 -10.55 15.71 1.67
N ASP A 65 -9.37 15.15 1.41
CA ASP A 65 -8.50 15.54 0.33
C ASP A 65 -8.02 14.30 -0.44
N ALA A 66 -7.97 14.43 -1.77
CA ALA A 66 -7.55 13.37 -2.65
C ALA A 66 -6.12 13.66 -3.11
N PRO A 67 -5.15 12.79 -2.82
CA PRO A 67 -3.78 13.05 -3.20
C PRO A 67 -3.64 13.08 -4.72
N THR A 68 -2.70 13.89 -5.19
CA THR A 68 -2.33 13.97 -6.60
C THR A 68 -1.07 13.16 -6.83
N ARG A 69 -1.01 12.43 -7.93
CA ARG A 69 0.20 11.71 -8.34
C ARG A 69 1.29 12.72 -8.69
N TYR A 70 2.49 12.53 -8.15
CA TYR A 70 3.64 13.41 -8.35
C TYR A 70 3.98 13.57 -9.83
N GLU A 71 3.83 12.50 -10.64
CA GLU A 71 4.10 12.51 -12.08
C GLU A 71 3.24 13.53 -12.85
N SER A 72 2.13 13.98 -12.26
CA SER A 72 1.24 15.00 -12.82
C SER A 72 1.57 16.42 -12.34
N SER A 73 2.60 16.62 -11.51
CA SER A 73 2.95 17.90 -10.89
C SER A 73 4.42 18.27 -11.18
N PRO A 74 4.71 18.90 -12.33
CA PRO A 74 6.08 19.11 -12.81
C PRO A 74 6.89 20.09 -11.96
N ASP A 75 6.24 21.00 -11.23
CA ASP A 75 6.90 22.04 -10.44
C ASP A 75 7.01 21.70 -8.95
N ALA A 76 6.51 20.53 -8.52
CA ALA A 76 6.53 20.13 -7.12
C ALA A 76 7.85 19.45 -6.71
N LEU A 77 8.19 19.56 -5.42
CA LEU A 77 9.23 18.74 -4.83
C LEU A 77 8.77 17.28 -4.75
N SER A 78 9.61 16.36 -5.23
CA SER A 78 9.37 14.91 -5.14
C SER A 78 9.31 14.48 -3.67
N PRO A 79 8.22 13.82 -3.22
CA PRO A 79 8.13 13.26 -1.86
C PRO A 79 9.36 12.42 -1.48
N LYS A 80 9.81 11.56 -2.40
CA LYS A 80 10.99 10.72 -2.22
C LYS A 80 12.29 11.51 -2.08
N ALA A 81 12.49 12.54 -2.91
CA ALA A 81 13.66 13.39 -2.83
C ALA A 81 13.73 14.14 -1.51
N VAL A 82 12.59 14.63 -1.00
CA VAL A 82 12.49 15.27 0.31
C VAL A 82 12.83 14.29 1.43
N LEU A 83 12.23 13.10 1.44
CA LEU A 83 12.53 12.08 2.45
C LEU A 83 14.01 11.67 2.44
N ALA A 84 14.61 11.53 1.26
CA ALA A 84 16.04 11.24 1.12
C ALA A 84 16.92 12.38 1.69
N ALA A 85 16.58 13.64 1.39
CA ALA A 85 17.29 14.80 1.94
C ALA A 85 17.18 14.91 3.47
N LEU A 86 16.06 14.47 4.03
CA LEU A 86 15.83 14.40 5.48
C LEU A 86 16.47 13.17 6.16
N GLY A 87 17.09 12.26 5.39
CA GLY A 87 17.63 11.01 5.92
C GLY A 87 16.57 10.02 6.39
N ALA A 88 15.30 10.24 6.00
CA ALA A 88 14.16 9.40 6.34
C ALA A 88 13.85 8.35 5.25
N ALA A 89 14.73 8.20 4.26
CA ALA A 89 14.63 7.10 3.31
C ALA A 89 14.77 5.79 4.09
N ALA A 90 13.66 5.07 4.21
CA ALA A 90 13.68 3.76 4.83
C ALA A 90 14.70 2.90 4.06
N GLU A 91 15.68 2.37 4.80
CA GLU A 91 16.40 1.18 4.38
C GLU A 91 15.34 0.08 4.31
N ALA A 92 14.74 -0.10 3.13
CA ALA A 92 13.83 -1.20 2.92
C ALA A 92 14.66 -2.48 3.11
N GLU A 93 14.55 -3.11 4.28
CA GLU A 93 14.97 -4.49 4.46
C GLU A 93 14.44 -5.27 3.26
N ALA A 94 15.32 -6.08 2.67
CA ALA A 94 15.09 -6.75 1.40
C ALA A 94 14.05 -7.88 1.53
N ALA A 95 12.83 -7.56 1.97
CA ALA A 95 11.68 -8.43 1.84
C ALA A 95 11.40 -8.61 0.34
N GLU A 96 11.20 -9.86 -0.09
CA GLU A 96 10.83 -10.14 -1.46
C GLU A 96 9.53 -9.42 -1.81
N SER A 97 9.52 -8.70 -2.94
CA SER A 97 8.31 -8.02 -3.38
C SER A 97 7.18 -9.03 -3.64
N PRO A 98 5.91 -8.71 -3.34
CA PRO A 98 4.77 -9.59 -3.63
C PRO A 98 4.76 -10.11 -5.07
N LEU A 99 5.21 -9.29 -6.02
CA LEU A 99 5.33 -9.65 -7.42
C LEU A 99 6.38 -10.76 -7.65
N ALA A 100 7.51 -10.70 -6.96
CA ALA A 100 8.56 -11.72 -7.06
C ALA A 100 8.07 -13.06 -6.52
N ILE A 101 7.37 -13.06 -5.37
CA ILE A 101 6.75 -14.26 -4.79
C ILE A 101 5.71 -14.84 -5.77
N ALA A 102 4.81 -14.01 -6.30
CA ALA A 102 3.81 -14.45 -7.28
C ALA A 102 4.45 -15.03 -8.56
N GLN A 103 5.54 -14.44 -9.04
CA GLN A 103 6.30 -14.94 -10.18
C GLN A 103 6.96 -16.29 -9.89
N ALA A 104 7.51 -16.47 -8.69
CA ALA A 104 8.09 -17.73 -8.25
C ALA A 104 7.03 -18.84 -8.18
N VAL A 105 5.87 -18.58 -7.57
CA VAL A 105 4.74 -19.52 -7.52
C VAL A 105 4.28 -19.92 -8.93
N ARG A 106 4.10 -18.95 -9.82
CA ARG A 106 3.74 -19.23 -11.22
C ARG A 106 4.77 -20.11 -11.92
N LYS A 107 6.06 -19.84 -11.69
CA LYS A 107 7.15 -20.63 -12.28
C LYS A 107 7.09 -22.08 -11.78
N SER A 108 6.92 -22.29 -10.48
CA SER A 108 6.83 -23.63 -9.88
C SER A 108 5.62 -24.42 -10.39
N ILE A 109 4.46 -23.77 -10.59
CA ILE A 109 3.27 -24.41 -11.18
C ILE A 109 3.55 -24.89 -12.62
N LEU A 110 4.21 -24.05 -13.43
CA LEU A 110 4.57 -24.41 -14.81
C LEU A 110 5.62 -25.53 -14.86
N GLU A 111 6.56 -25.55 -13.91
CA GLU A 111 7.55 -26.62 -13.78
C GLU A 111 6.88 -27.95 -13.41
N LEU A 112 5.92 -27.94 -12.48
CA LEU A 112 5.13 -29.13 -12.13
C LEU A 112 4.34 -29.65 -13.35
N ASP A 113 3.67 -28.76 -14.09
CA ASP A 113 2.93 -29.14 -15.31
C ASP A 113 3.85 -29.76 -16.37
N THR A 114 5.04 -29.19 -16.54
CA THR A 114 6.05 -29.73 -17.46
C THR A 114 6.51 -31.11 -17.04
N GLN A 115 6.78 -31.32 -15.74
CA GLN A 115 7.19 -32.64 -15.21
C GLN A 115 6.12 -33.71 -15.41
N LEU A 116 4.85 -33.38 -15.20
CA LEU A 116 3.73 -34.30 -15.42
C LEU A 116 3.58 -34.67 -16.90
N ASN A 117 3.70 -33.68 -17.79
CA ASN A 117 3.67 -33.90 -19.23
C ASN A 117 4.85 -34.77 -19.71
N ASP A 118 6.06 -34.50 -19.24
CA ASP A 118 7.26 -35.26 -19.59
C ASP A 118 7.21 -36.71 -19.08
N ALA A 119 6.53 -36.94 -17.96
CA ALA A 119 6.32 -38.27 -17.41
C ALA A 119 5.24 -39.09 -18.16
N GLU A 120 4.51 -38.47 -19.10
CA GLU A 120 3.33 -39.03 -19.80
C GLU A 120 2.30 -39.66 -18.83
N GLN A 121 2.22 -39.15 -17.60
CA GLN A 121 1.37 -39.68 -16.54
C GLN A 121 0.20 -38.74 -16.28
N ALA A 122 -0.97 -39.33 -16.01
CA ALA A 122 -2.09 -38.56 -15.51
C ALA A 122 -1.78 -38.04 -14.09
N PRO A 123 -2.19 -36.81 -13.74
CA PRO A 123 -1.97 -36.27 -12.40
C PRO A 123 -2.55 -37.20 -11.31
N THR A 124 -1.75 -37.43 -10.29
CA THR A 124 -2.12 -38.22 -9.11
C THR A 124 -2.69 -37.35 -8.00
N GLY A 125 -3.25 -37.98 -6.96
CA GLY A 125 -3.68 -37.27 -5.76
C GLY A 125 -2.54 -36.50 -5.08
N ASP A 126 -1.31 -37.02 -5.15
CA ASP A 126 -0.14 -36.36 -4.58
C ASP A 126 0.25 -35.12 -5.38
N ASP A 127 0.10 -35.15 -6.70
CA ASP A 127 0.33 -33.98 -7.57
C ASP A 127 -0.68 -32.86 -7.29
N TYR A 128 -1.94 -33.22 -7.05
CA TYR A 128 -2.97 -32.25 -6.64
C TYR A 128 -2.67 -31.66 -5.25
N ASN A 129 -2.23 -32.48 -4.30
CA ASN A 129 -1.83 -31.99 -2.98
C ASN A 129 -0.61 -31.08 -3.08
N HIS A 130 0.37 -31.42 -3.91
CA HIS A 130 1.54 -30.60 -4.12
C HIS A 130 1.15 -29.24 -4.72
N LEU A 131 0.33 -29.24 -5.77
CA LEU A 131 -0.19 -28.01 -6.37
C LEU A 131 -0.99 -27.17 -5.36
N TYR A 132 -1.82 -27.81 -4.53
CA TYR A 132 -2.59 -27.13 -3.50
C TYR A 132 -1.68 -26.42 -2.49
N VAL A 133 -0.66 -27.11 -1.96
CA VAL A 133 0.30 -26.52 -1.03
C VAL A 133 1.05 -25.36 -1.70
N LEU A 134 1.52 -25.56 -2.94
CA LEU A 134 2.28 -24.56 -3.68
C LEU A 134 1.46 -23.28 -3.91
N ALA A 135 0.22 -23.44 -4.36
CA ALA A 135 -0.69 -22.32 -4.62
C ALA A 135 -1.13 -21.63 -3.32
N ASN A 136 -1.49 -22.39 -2.28
CA ASN A 136 -2.02 -21.84 -1.04
C ASN A 136 -0.94 -21.14 -0.21
N CYS A 137 0.20 -21.80 0.04
CA CYS A 137 1.32 -21.19 0.75
C CYS A 137 1.88 -19.99 -0.01
N GLY A 138 2.04 -20.13 -1.33
CA GLY A 138 2.49 -19.04 -2.19
C GLY A 138 1.56 -17.82 -2.15
N LEU A 139 0.23 -18.05 -2.16
CA LEU A 139 -0.75 -16.97 -2.04
C LEU A 139 -0.70 -16.30 -0.67
N ILE A 140 -0.56 -17.08 0.41
CA ILE A 140 -0.39 -16.55 1.78
C ILE A 140 0.85 -15.66 1.87
N GLU A 141 1.97 -16.09 1.29
CA GLU A 141 3.21 -15.29 1.25
C GLU A 141 3.02 -13.98 0.48
N VAL A 142 2.30 -14.00 -0.65
CA VAL A 142 1.92 -12.79 -1.40
C VAL A 142 1.06 -11.87 -0.54
N LEU A 143 0.03 -12.39 0.14
CA LEU A 143 -0.87 -11.62 1.00
C LEU A 143 -0.11 -10.97 2.16
N LYS A 144 0.77 -11.72 2.84
CA LYS A 144 1.65 -11.20 3.89
C LYS A 144 2.56 -10.09 3.38
N ALA A 145 3.18 -10.29 2.21
CA ALA A 145 4.02 -9.27 1.59
C ALA A 145 3.23 -8.02 1.13
N MET A 146 1.92 -8.16 0.91
CA MET A 146 1.00 -7.05 0.67
C MET A 146 0.47 -6.37 1.95
N GLY A 147 0.83 -6.88 3.14
CA GLY A 147 0.44 -6.32 4.43
C GLY A 147 -0.81 -6.93 5.05
N ASP A 148 -1.29 -8.06 4.54
CA ASP A 148 -2.35 -8.83 5.19
C ASP A 148 -1.76 -9.78 6.24
N PHE A 149 -2.00 -9.46 7.52
CA PHE A 149 -1.53 -10.24 8.67
C PHE A 149 -2.65 -11.08 9.30
N SER A 150 -3.70 -11.39 8.53
CA SER A 150 -4.73 -12.33 8.95
C SER A 150 -4.12 -13.69 9.37
N ASP A 151 -4.78 -14.38 10.30
CA ASP A 151 -4.41 -15.75 10.63
C ASP A 151 -4.87 -16.68 9.50
N PHE A 152 -3.90 -17.27 8.79
CA PHE A 152 -4.16 -18.15 7.65
C PHE A 152 -4.26 -19.63 8.05
N GLY A 153 -4.15 -19.94 9.34
CA GLY A 153 -4.07 -21.31 9.84
C GLY A 153 -2.71 -21.96 9.55
N GLU A 154 -2.23 -22.77 10.49
CA GLU A 154 -1.14 -23.74 10.24
C GLU A 154 -1.64 -24.96 9.45
#